data_AF-A0A959GTG9-F1
#
_entry.id   AF-A0A959GTG9-F1
#
_cell.length_a   1.000
_cell.length_b   1.000
_cell.length_c   1.000
_cell.angle_alpha   90.00
_cell.angle_beta   90.00
_cell.angle_gamma   90.00
#
_symmetry.space_group_name_H-M   'P 1'
#
loop_
_entity.id
_entity.type
_entity.pdbx_description
1 polymer ?
#
loop_
_entity_poly.entity_id
_entity_poly.type
_entity_poly.pdbx_seq_one_letter_code
_entity_poly.pdbx_strand_id
1 'polypeptide(L)'
;MKPQNDTPPPLPGLSLIFVEGGAFQMGDEKGDLWEVCRPVHPVSVSSFYIGKYQVTQAIWQTVMGENPSGFKGETLNVGLLLANELDVYDMSGNLWEWCMDTWHDTYHGAPHDGSAWVDLNGGESFVVRGGSYFDAPLNCRTTYRSKFLHDDSLDNIGFRLCLPIPASH
;
A
#
# COMPACT_ATOMS: atom_id res chain seq x y z
N MET A 1 -26.05 -25.95 7.99
CA MET A 1 -25.69 -24.95 6.96
C MET A 1 -24.33 -25.32 6.43
N LYS A 2 -24.16 -25.49 5.13
CA LYS A 2 -22.82 -25.69 4.55
C LYS A 2 -22.10 -24.33 4.56
N PRO A 3 -20.80 -24.26 4.91
CA PRO A 3 -20.04 -23.06 4.65
C PRO A 3 -20.06 -22.85 3.13
N GLN A 4 -20.63 -21.74 2.67
CA GLN A 4 -20.38 -21.28 1.31
C GLN A 4 -18.89 -20.93 1.25
N ASN A 5 -18.18 -21.56 0.33
CA ASN A 5 -16.90 -21.06 -0.13
C ASN A 5 -17.18 -19.71 -0.80
N ASP A 6 -17.20 -18.66 0.01
CA ASP A 6 -17.30 -17.28 -0.44
C ASP A 6 -15.93 -16.85 -0.98
N THR A 7 -15.46 -17.51 -2.04
CA THR A 7 -14.51 -16.85 -2.93
C THR A 7 -15.27 -15.67 -3.54
N PRO A 8 -14.86 -14.41 -3.27
CA PRO A 8 -15.48 -13.25 -3.89
C PRO A 8 -15.46 -13.44 -5.41
N PRO A 9 -16.51 -13.03 -6.13
CA PRO A 9 -16.50 -13.10 -7.59
C PRO A 9 -15.25 -12.39 -8.13
N PRO A 10 -14.64 -12.89 -9.22
CA PRO A 10 -13.47 -12.25 -9.81
C PRO A 10 -13.77 -10.78 -10.07
N LEU A 11 -12.99 -9.87 -9.46
CA LEU A 11 -13.17 -8.44 -9.64
C LEU A 11 -12.64 -8.04 -11.02
N PRO A 12 -13.51 -7.69 -11.99
CA PRO A 12 -13.07 -7.36 -13.34
C PRO A 12 -12.13 -6.14 -13.29
N GLY A 13 -10.96 -6.27 -13.92
CA GLY A 13 -9.94 -5.22 -13.95
C GLY A 13 -8.94 -5.26 -12.78
N LEU A 14 -9.11 -6.14 -11.78
CA LEU A 14 -8.08 -6.38 -10.78
C LEU A 14 -6.96 -7.25 -11.37
N SER A 15 -5.76 -6.70 -11.43
CA SER A 15 -4.54 -7.42 -11.83
C SER A 15 -3.61 -7.54 -10.63
N LEU A 16 -3.17 -8.76 -10.35
CA LEU A 16 -2.29 -9.08 -9.24
C LEU A 16 -0.95 -9.63 -9.75
N ILE A 17 0.12 -9.25 -9.08
CA ILE A 17 1.48 -9.72 -9.28
C ILE A 17 1.85 -10.65 -8.13
N PHE A 18 2.41 -11.81 -8.43
CA PHE A 18 3.04 -12.67 -7.44
C PHE A 18 4.40 -12.10 -7.04
N VAL A 19 4.61 -11.94 -5.74
CA VAL A 19 5.89 -11.52 -5.16
C VAL A 19 6.43 -12.69 -4.35
N GLU A 20 7.61 -13.17 -4.75
CA GLU A 20 8.32 -14.19 -3.98
C GLU A 20 8.78 -13.59 -2.64
N GLY A 21 8.55 -14.34 -1.56
CA GLY A 21 8.98 -14.00 -0.23
C GLY A 21 10.50 -13.96 -0.12
N GLY A 22 11.00 -13.16 0.80
CA GLY A 22 12.42 -12.94 0.97
C GLY A 22 12.72 -11.97 2.10
N ALA A 23 14.01 -11.70 2.28
CA ALA A 23 14.49 -10.76 3.29
C ALA A 23 15.08 -9.51 2.62
N PHE A 24 14.78 -8.34 3.18
CA PHE A 24 15.31 -7.08 2.72
C PHE A 24 15.58 -6.12 3.89
N GLN A 25 16.34 -5.07 3.63
CA GLN A 25 16.59 -3.99 4.60
C GLN A 25 15.54 -2.90 4.44
N MET A 26 14.74 -2.67 5.49
CA MET A 26 13.68 -1.67 5.52
C MET A 26 14.11 -0.44 6.31
N GLY A 27 13.88 0.75 5.75
CA GLY A 27 14.25 2.04 6.35
C GLY A 27 15.36 2.77 5.59
N ASP A 28 15.84 3.88 6.14
CA ASP A 28 16.94 4.69 5.58
C ASP A 28 17.92 5.17 6.65
N GLU A 29 19.21 4.85 6.49
CA GLU A 29 20.31 5.31 7.36
C GLU A 29 21.17 6.40 6.70
N LYS A 30 21.09 6.54 5.38
CA LYS A 30 22.06 7.32 4.59
C LYS A 30 21.47 8.60 4.02
N GLY A 31 20.16 8.71 3.91
CA GLY A 31 19.50 9.90 3.42
C GLY A 31 19.38 11.00 4.48
N ASP A 32 19.19 12.23 4.00
CA ASP A 32 18.87 13.43 4.79
C ASP A 32 17.45 13.39 5.41
N LEU A 33 16.82 12.20 5.48
CA LEU A 33 15.45 12.05 5.98
C LEU A 33 15.39 11.73 7.47
N TRP A 34 14.65 12.61 8.18
CA TRP A 34 13.62 12.41 9.20
C TRP A 34 13.64 11.05 9.93
N GLU A 35 13.68 11.07 11.27
CA GLU A 35 13.75 9.90 12.17
C GLU A 35 12.67 8.83 11.92
N VAL A 36 11.58 9.19 11.26
CA VAL A 36 10.44 8.34 10.88
C VAL A 36 10.79 7.15 10.00
N CYS A 37 11.91 7.21 9.28
CA CYS A 37 12.39 6.13 8.40
C CYS A 37 13.51 5.30 9.04
N ARG A 38 13.88 5.57 10.30
CA ARG A 38 15.02 4.96 11.01
C ARG A 38 14.57 4.08 12.17
N PRO A 39 15.36 3.07 12.56
CA PRO A 39 16.59 2.62 11.93
C PRO A 39 16.32 1.74 10.69
N VAL A 40 17.37 1.51 9.90
CA VAL A 40 17.34 0.40 8.94
C VAL A 40 17.33 -0.92 9.71
N HIS A 41 16.39 -1.81 9.39
CA HIS A 41 16.24 -3.11 10.03
C HIS A 41 15.91 -4.21 9.02
N PRO A 42 16.30 -5.47 9.26
CA PRO A 42 15.95 -6.59 8.40
C PRO A 42 14.46 -6.94 8.58
N VAL A 43 13.79 -7.22 7.47
CA VAL A 43 12.41 -7.72 7.43
C VAL A 43 12.36 -8.90 6.48
N SER A 44 11.72 -9.98 6.90
CA SER A 44 11.40 -11.15 6.08
C SER A 44 9.91 -11.18 5.80
N VAL A 45 9.52 -11.27 4.53
CA VAL A 45 8.11 -11.36 4.12
C VAL A 45 7.85 -12.73 3.49
N SER A 46 6.70 -13.33 3.81
CA SER A 46 6.21 -14.50 3.08
C SER A 46 5.82 -14.10 1.66
N SER A 47 5.85 -15.06 0.71
CA SER A 47 5.33 -14.82 -0.63
C SER A 47 3.85 -14.40 -0.60
N PHE A 48 3.47 -13.48 -1.48
CA PHE A 48 2.14 -12.88 -1.50
C PHE A 48 1.77 -12.37 -2.90
N TYR A 49 0.51 -11.98 -3.08
CA TYR A 49 0.08 -11.24 -4.26
C TYR A 49 -0.12 -9.78 -3.92
N ILE A 50 0.29 -8.88 -4.81
CA ILE A 50 0.05 -7.44 -4.71
C ILE A 50 -0.65 -6.91 -5.96
N GLY A 51 -1.52 -5.92 -5.80
CA GLY A 51 -2.10 -5.19 -6.92
C GLY A 51 -1.01 -4.62 -7.84
N LYS A 52 -1.11 -4.92 -9.14
CA LYS A 52 -0.24 -4.34 -10.19
C LYS A 52 -0.32 -2.80 -10.18
N TYR A 53 -1.50 -2.29 -9.84
CA TYR A 53 -1.89 -0.88 -9.81
C TYR A 53 -2.59 -0.56 -8.48
N GLN A 54 -2.76 0.73 -8.17
CA GLN A 54 -3.74 1.15 -7.16
C GLN A 54 -5.16 0.72 -7.57
N VAL A 55 -6.06 0.62 -6.59
CA VAL A 55 -7.47 0.36 -6.85
C VAL A 55 -8.07 1.48 -7.67
N THR A 56 -8.59 1.15 -8.85
CA THR A 56 -9.17 2.12 -9.77
C THR A 56 -10.59 2.52 -9.36
N GLN A 57 -11.05 3.68 -9.83
CA GLN A 57 -12.44 4.10 -9.65
C GLN A 57 -13.45 3.07 -10.19
N ALA A 58 -13.11 2.36 -11.27
CA ALA A 58 -13.96 1.32 -11.84
C ALA A 58 -14.08 0.09 -10.92
N ILE A 59 -12.96 -0.35 -10.33
CA ILE A 59 -12.97 -1.44 -9.33
C ILE A 59 -13.78 -0.98 -8.10
N TRP A 60 -13.51 0.23 -7.60
CA TRP A 60 -14.25 0.80 -6.48
C TRP A 60 -15.76 0.82 -6.75
N GLN A 61 -16.20 1.37 -7.88
CA GLN A 61 -17.60 1.45 -8.25
C GLN A 61 -18.24 0.06 -8.40
N THR A 62 -17.50 -0.92 -8.88
CA THR A 62 -17.98 -2.30 -9.00
C THR A 62 -18.29 -2.92 -7.63
N VAL A 63 -17.48 -2.62 -6.61
CA VAL A 63 -17.64 -3.17 -5.25
C VAL A 63 -18.62 -2.37 -4.41
N MET A 64 -18.49 -1.04 -4.42
CA MET A 64 -19.26 -0.14 -3.55
C MET A 64 -20.60 0.30 -4.15
N GLY A 65 -20.79 0.11 -5.46
CA GLY A 65 -21.99 0.54 -6.20
C GLY A 65 -22.02 2.03 -6.56
N GLU A 66 -21.13 2.84 -5.98
CA GLU A 66 -20.99 4.27 -6.26
C GLU A 66 -19.53 4.68 -6.44
N ASN A 67 -19.30 5.79 -7.13
CA ASN A 67 -17.98 6.38 -7.31
C ASN A 67 -17.93 7.77 -6.65
N PRO A 68 -17.34 7.89 -5.45
CA PRO A 68 -17.31 9.13 -4.68
C PRO A 68 -16.29 10.14 -5.22
N SER A 69 -15.43 9.77 -6.18
CA SER A 69 -14.35 10.65 -6.63
C SER A 69 -14.90 11.93 -7.28
N GLY A 70 -14.42 13.10 -6.84
CA GLY A 70 -14.68 14.37 -7.50
C GLY A 70 -13.97 14.50 -8.86
N PHE A 71 -12.95 13.67 -9.09
CA PHE A 71 -12.19 13.64 -10.34
C PHE A 71 -12.80 12.59 -11.26
N LYS A 72 -13.38 13.02 -12.37
CA LYS A 72 -13.97 12.16 -13.40
C LYS A 72 -13.14 12.28 -14.69
N GLY A 73 -12.74 11.16 -15.29
CA GLY A 73 -12.13 11.15 -16.63
C GLY A 73 -11.03 10.11 -16.84
N GLU A 74 -10.67 9.91 -18.11
CA GLU A 74 -9.65 8.97 -18.60
C GLU A 74 -8.21 9.38 -18.28
N THR A 75 -7.96 10.57 -17.73
CA THR A 75 -6.63 11.05 -17.35
C THR A 75 -6.24 10.71 -15.91
N LEU A 76 -7.09 9.99 -15.18
CA LEU A 76 -6.88 9.55 -13.79
C LEU A 76 -6.43 8.08 -13.73
N ASN A 77 -5.67 7.69 -14.76
CA ASN A 77 -5.28 6.30 -14.93
C ASN A 77 -4.19 5.93 -13.94
N VAL A 78 -4.30 4.71 -13.45
CA VAL A 78 -3.17 3.98 -12.92
C VAL A 78 -2.29 3.48 -14.07
N GLY A 79 -1.01 3.22 -13.79
CA GLY A 79 -0.04 2.75 -14.76
C GLY A 79 0.59 3.85 -15.61
N LEU A 80 0.56 5.11 -15.16
CA LEU A 80 1.16 6.23 -15.89
C LEU A 80 2.66 6.35 -15.64
N LEU A 81 3.13 5.93 -14.45
CA LEU A 81 4.55 5.88 -14.12
C LEU A 81 5.15 4.52 -14.53
N LEU A 82 6.47 4.47 -14.64
CA LEU A 82 7.16 3.22 -14.99
C LEU A 82 6.98 2.16 -13.90
N ALA A 83 6.82 0.91 -14.34
CA ALA A 83 6.87 -0.23 -13.45
C ALA A 83 8.26 -0.41 -12.85
N ASN A 84 8.31 -0.96 -11.64
CA ASN A 84 9.55 -1.47 -11.07
C ASN A 84 9.90 -2.88 -11.63
N GLU A 85 10.98 -3.48 -11.12
CA GLU A 85 11.46 -4.81 -11.55
C GLU A 85 10.45 -5.95 -11.30
N LEU A 86 9.42 -5.72 -10.48
CA LEU A 86 8.34 -6.66 -10.20
C LEU A 86 7.11 -6.44 -11.09
N ASP A 87 7.17 -5.55 -12.09
CA ASP A 87 6.03 -5.16 -12.93
C ASP A 87 4.90 -4.46 -12.13
N VAL A 88 5.24 -3.83 -10.99
CA VAL A 88 4.32 -3.05 -10.17
C VAL A 88 4.47 -1.56 -10.51
N TYR A 89 3.34 -0.92 -10.82
CA TYR A 89 3.29 0.46 -11.29
C TYR A 89 2.98 1.45 -10.17
N ASP A 90 3.36 2.72 -10.41
CA ASP A 90 3.03 3.88 -9.58
C ASP A 90 3.44 3.76 -8.11
N MET A 91 4.49 2.99 -7.78
CA MET A 91 4.99 2.84 -6.40
C MET A 91 5.68 4.09 -5.84
N SER A 92 5.93 5.10 -6.68
CA SER A 92 6.65 6.34 -6.36
C SER A 92 5.98 7.56 -6.99
N GLY A 93 4.73 7.80 -6.63
CA GLY A 93 3.92 8.92 -7.07
C GLY A 93 2.48 8.49 -7.35
N ASN A 94 1.75 9.30 -8.13
CA ASN A 94 0.31 9.15 -8.38
C ASN A 94 -0.52 9.41 -7.12
N LEU A 95 -0.71 8.43 -6.24
CA LEU A 95 -1.48 8.57 -5.01
C LEU A 95 -0.67 8.05 -3.83
N TRP A 96 -0.85 8.69 -2.66
CA TRP A 96 -0.51 8.05 -1.41
C TRP A 96 -1.29 6.75 -1.26
N GLU A 97 -0.68 5.74 -0.66
CA GLU A 97 -1.32 4.44 -0.48
C GLU A 97 -1.42 4.08 0.99
N TRP A 98 -2.66 3.86 1.45
CA TRP A 98 -2.92 3.32 2.78
C TRP A 98 -2.23 1.98 3.01
N CYS A 99 -1.57 1.87 4.17
CA CYS A 99 -1.02 0.64 4.72
C CYS A 99 -1.80 0.25 5.99
N MET A 100 -1.75 -1.04 6.33
CA MET A 100 -2.44 -1.57 7.51
C MET A 100 -1.79 -1.10 8.83
N ASP A 101 -0.52 -0.71 8.80
CA ASP A 101 0.24 -0.26 9.97
C ASP A 101 -0.33 1.01 10.59
N THR A 102 -0.39 1.05 11.92
CA THR A 102 -0.57 2.30 12.65
C THR A 102 0.73 3.11 12.64
N TRP A 103 0.61 4.43 12.70
CA TRP A 103 1.79 5.30 12.67
C TRP A 103 2.67 5.13 13.91
N HIS A 104 3.99 5.08 13.68
CA HIS A 104 5.02 5.14 14.71
C HIS A 104 6.12 6.09 14.22
N ASP A 105 6.62 6.95 15.11
CA ASP A 105 7.59 8.01 14.76
C ASP A 105 8.98 7.49 14.39
N THR A 106 9.25 6.20 14.58
CA THR A 106 10.46 5.51 14.16
C THR A 106 10.14 4.04 13.85
N TYR A 107 11.14 3.29 13.41
CA TYR A 107 11.15 1.83 13.30
C TYR A 107 11.75 1.12 14.54
N HIS A 108 12.02 1.83 15.64
CA HIS A 108 12.51 1.18 16.85
C HIS A 108 11.43 0.26 17.43
N GLY A 109 11.67 -1.05 17.39
CA GLY A 109 10.70 -2.06 17.82
C GLY A 109 9.73 -2.52 16.73
N ALA A 110 9.98 -2.13 15.47
CA ALA A 110 9.18 -2.61 14.34
C ALA A 110 9.27 -4.14 14.17
N PRO A 111 8.20 -4.79 13.72
CA PRO A 111 8.21 -6.22 13.42
C PRO A 111 9.18 -6.57 12.28
N HIS A 112 9.71 -7.80 12.32
CA HIS A 112 10.71 -8.29 11.36
C HIS A 112 10.17 -9.38 10.43
N ASP A 113 8.89 -9.73 10.53
CA ASP A 113 8.24 -10.87 9.87
C ASP A 113 7.22 -10.45 8.80
N GLY A 114 7.21 -9.16 8.44
CA GLY A 114 6.29 -8.61 7.45
C GLY A 114 4.86 -8.43 7.95
N SER A 115 4.57 -8.71 9.23
CA SER A 115 3.27 -8.40 9.83
C SER A 115 3.08 -6.88 9.98
N ALA A 116 1.83 -6.44 9.90
CA ALA A 116 1.50 -5.03 10.12
C ALA A 116 1.78 -4.62 11.57
N TRP A 117 2.40 -3.46 11.76
CA TRP A 117 2.64 -2.91 13.09
C TRP A 117 1.42 -2.14 13.58
N VAL A 118 0.57 -2.79 14.37
CA VAL A 118 -0.73 -2.26 14.80
C VAL A 118 -0.77 -1.98 16.30
N ASP A 119 -1.22 -0.79 16.68
CA ASP A 119 -1.63 -0.48 18.05
C ASP A 119 -3.00 -1.13 18.34
N LEU A 120 -3.00 -2.03 19.33
CA LEU A 120 -4.20 -2.78 19.74
C LEU A 120 -5.28 -1.92 20.39
N ASN A 121 -4.95 -0.68 20.80
CA ASN A 121 -5.91 0.27 21.35
C ASN A 121 -6.57 1.13 20.27
N GLY A 122 -6.21 0.92 18.99
CA GLY A 122 -6.64 1.75 17.87
C GLY A 122 -5.69 2.93 17.66
N GLY A 123 -4.96 2.93 16.54
CA GLY A 123 -4.13 4.07 16.16
C GLY A 123 -4.98 5.21 15.59
N GLU A 124 -4.69 6.45 15.98
CA GLU A 124 -5.36 7.64 15.42
C GLU A 124 -4.93 7.93 13.98
N SER A 125 -3.75 7.46 13.58
CA SER A 125 -3.21 7.65 12.23
C SER A 125 -2.62 6.36 11.69
N PHE A 126 -2.76 6.17 10.38
CA PHE A 126 -2.24 5.01 9.66
C PHE A 126 -1.14 5.43 8.69
N VAL A 127 -0.21 4.50 8.43
CA VAL A 127 0.91 4.75 7.52
C VAL A 127 0.39 4.89 6.09
N VAL A 128 0.94 5.86 5.36
CA VAL A 128 0.86 5.92 3.90
C VAL A 128 2.25 5.92 3.26
N ARG A 129 2.32 5.41 2.04
CA ARG A 129 3.56 5.28 1.24
C ARG A 129 3.37 5.79 -0.19
N GLY A 130 4.48 6.02 -0.88
CA GLY A 130 4.52 6.24 -2.33
C GLY A 130 4.58 7.69 -2.78
N GLY A 131 4.00 8.63 -2.02
CA GLY A 131 3.83 10.01 -2.47
C GLY A 131 2.71 10.16 -3.48
N SER A 132 2.27 11.40 -3.73
CA SER A 132 1.21 11.70 -4.69
C SER A 132 1.66 12.59 -5.85
N TYR A 133 0.76 12.82 -6.81
CA TYR A 133 1.01 13.62 -8.02
C TYR A 133 1.44 15.07 -7.77
N PHE A 134 1.27 15.62 -6.56
CA PHE A 134 1.69 16.99 -6.22
C PHE A 134 2.83 17.05 -5.20
N ASP A 135 3.28 15.91 -4.67
CA ASP A 135 4.34 15.89 -3.68
C ASP A 135 5.72 16.13 -4.30
N ALA A 136 6.65 16.63 -3.48
CA ALA A 136 8.04 16.76 -3.89
C ALA A 136 8.68 15.36 -4.10
N PRO A 137 9.68 15.21 -4.99
CA PRO A 137 10.35 13.94 -5.24
C PRO A 137 10.92 13.26 -3.98
N LEU A 138 11.23 14.03 -2.94
CA LEU A 138 11.73 13.51 -1.67
C LEU A 138 10.70 12.62 -0.94
N ASN A 139 9.41 12.92 -1.09
CA ASN A 139 8.28 12.20 -0.50
C ASN A 139 7.94 10.91 -1.28
N CYS A 140 8.35 10.82 -2.54
CA CYS A 140 8.12 9.66 -3.41
C CYS A 140 9.22 8.59 -3.30
N ARG A 141 10.21 8.78 -2.41
CA ARG A 141 11.24 7.77 -2.16
C ARG A 141 10.65 6.52 -1.54
N THR A 142 11.21 5.36 -1.92
CA THR A 142 10.78 4.03 -1.45
C THR A 142 10.81 3.87 0.08
N THR A 143 11.68 4.61 0.77
CA THR A 143 11.83 4.58 2.22
C THR A 143 10.94 5.59 2.94
N TYR A 144 10.40 6.59 2.24
CA TYR A 144 9.61 7.65 2.86
C TYR A 144 8.27 7.11 3.37
N ARG A 145 7.84 7.64 4.52
CA ARG A 145 6.57 7.31 5.17
C ARG A 145 5.89 8.61 5.58
N SER A 146 4.58 8.64 5.45
CA SER A 146 3.74 9.66 6.09
C SER A 146 2.60 9.00 6.84
N LYS A 147 1.73 9.82 7.41
CA LYS A 147 0.50 9.40 8.06
C LYS A 147 -0.65 10.32 7.70
N PHE A 148 -1.84 9.77 7.78
CA PHE A 148 -3.10 10.47 7.77
C PHE A 148 -3.99 9.92 8.88
N LEU A 149 -4.97 10.70 9.32
CA LEU A 149 -5.96 10.27 10.31
C LEU A 149 -6.84 9.16 9.71
N HIS A 150 -7.35 8.29 10.55
CA HIS A 150 -8.20 7.16 10.14
C HIS A 150 -9.38 7.56 9.22
N ASP A 151 -9.95 8.74 9.43
CA ASP A 151 -11.13 9.26 8.73
C ASP A 151 -10.78 10.25 7.60
N ASP A 152 -9.48 10.44 7.29
CA ASP A 152 -9.06 11.27 6.18
C ASP A 152 -9.45 10.63 4.84
N SER A 153 -10.18 11.37 4.01
CA SER A 153 -10.57 10.98 2.66
C SER A 153 -10.18 12.06 1.65
N LEU A 154 -8.87 12.23 1.44
CA LEU A 154 -8.32 13.20 0.50
C LEU A 154 -8.28 12.64 -0.92
N ASP A 155 -8.26 13.53 -1.91
CA ASP A 155 -8.26 13.18 -3.34
C ASP A 155 -6.95 12.59 -3.86
N ASN A 156 -5.88 12.74 -3.09
CA ASN A 156 -4.55 12.23 -3.38
C ASN A 156 -4.18 10.97 -2.60
N ILE A 157 -5.15 10.34 -1.94
CA ILE A 157 -4.98 9.09 -1.21
C ILE A 157 -5.80 7.98 -1.87
N GLY A 158 -5.16 6.85 -2.10
CA GLY A 158 -5.76 5.60 -2.53
C GLY A 158 -5.17 4.43 -1.74
N PHE A 159 -5.21 3.25 -2.34
CA PHE A 159 -4.65 2.03 -1.78
C PHE A 159 -4.47 0.98 -2.86
N ARG A 160 -3.67 -0.04 -2.57
CA ARG A 160 -3.57 -1.27 -3.36
C ARG A 160 -3.86 -2.48 -2.49
N LEU A 161 -4.30 -3.56 -3.12
CA LEU A 161 -4.64 -4.79 -2.41
C LEU A 161 -3.40 -5.69 -2.28
N CYS A 162 -3.27 -6.34 -1.13
CA CYS A 162 -2.33 -7.43 -0.90
C CYS A 162 -3.12 -8.67 -0.46
N LEU A 163 -2.79 -9.84 -1.01
CA LEU A 163 -3.41 -11.11 -0.65
C LEU A 163 -2.34 -12.13 -0.22
N PRO A 164 -2.48 -12.81 0.92
CA PRO A 164 -1.58 -13.89 1.30
C PRO A 164 -1.73 -15.07 0.34
N ILE A 165 -0.69 -15.90 0.23
CA ILE A 165 -0.83 -17.19 -0.45
C ILE A 165 -1.63 -18.12 0.46
N PRO A 166 -2.74 -18.71 -0.05
CA PRO A 166 -3.48 -19.72 0.70
C PRO A 166 -2.55 -20.87 1.06
N ALA A 167 -2.57 -21.30 2.32
CA ALA A 167 -1.86 -22.52 2.71
C ALA A 167 -2.38 -23.68 1.86
N SER A 168 -1.48 -24.42 1.21
CA SER A 168 -1.82 -25.69 0.57
C SER A 168 -2.22 -26.67 1.68
N HIS A 169 -3.52 -26.97 1.76
CA HIS A 169 -4.08 -28.02 2.62
C HIS A 169 -3.62 -29.42 2.17
#